data_AF-A0A2H9MYX5-F1
#
_entry.id   AF-A0A2H9MYX5-F1
#
_cell.length_a   1.000
_cell.length_b   1.000
_cell.length_c   1.000
_cell.angle_alpha   90.00
_cell.angle_beta   90.00
_cell.angle_gamma   90.00
#
_symmetry.space_group_name_H-M   'P 1'
#
loop_
_entity.id
_entity.type
_entity.pdbx_description
1 polymer ?
#
loop_
_entity_poly.entity_id
_entity_poly.type
_entity_poly.pdbx_seq_one_letter_code
_entity_poly.pdbx_strand_id
1 'polypeptide(L)'
;MREEERAWILFKLLRHWGGKHTSLDNLPKGQPKNVAKQIKEACKEMIKDGLILSKPTHYGLEISLNPRRKKEIIEIVSKYYDIPFDIF
;
A
#
# COMPACT_ATOMS: atom_id res chain seq x y z
N MET A 1 9.82 6.24 -8.51
CA MET A 1 9.20 4.90 -8.46
C MET A 1 8.23 4.80 -9.64
N ARG A 2 8.23 3.69 -10.37
CA ARG A 2 7.33 3.42 -11.52
C ARG A 2 5.92 3.10 -11.04
N GLU A 3 4.92 3.21 -11.92
CA GLU A 3 3.52 2.90 -11.59
C GLU A 3 3.34 1.44 -11.13
N GLU A 4 4.01 0.49 -11.78
CA GLU A 4 4.04 -0.93 -11.40
C GLU A 4 4.50 -1.15 -9.94
N GLU A 5 5.54 -0.43 -9.50
CA GLU A 5 6.08 -0.55 -8.15
C GLU A 5 5.12 0.01 -7.10
N ARG A 6 4.34 1.04 -7.46
CA ARG A 6 3.23 1.55 -6.62
C ARG A 6 2.08 0.54 -6.59
N ALA A 7 1.75 -0.07 -7.72
CA ALA A 7 0.74 -1.14 -7.78
C ALA A 7 1.14 -2.33 -6.89
N TRP A 8 2.43 -2.70 -6.84
CA TRP A 8 2.92 -3.73 -5.93
C TRP A 8 2.68 -3.38 -4.46
N ILE A 9 2.89 -2.12 -4.05
CA ILE A 9 2.61 -1.67 -2.68
C ILE A 9 1.13 -1.82 -2.36
N LEU A 10 0.26 -1.34 -3.25
CA LEU A 10 -1.19 -1.43 -3.08
C LEU A 10 -1.64 -2.90 -3.03
N PHE A 11 -1.13 -3.74 -3.92
CA PHE A 11 -1.39 -5.18 -3.96
C PHE A 11 -0.97 -5.87 -2.66
N LYS A 12 0.20 -5.54 -2.12
CA LYS A 12 0.66 -6.07 -0.83
C LYS A 12 -0.26 -5.65 0.32
N LEU A 13 -0.77 -4.43 0.30
CA LEU A 13 -1.71 -3.92 1.29
C LEU A 13 -3.14 -4.45 1.13
N LEU A 14 -3.54 -4.93 -0.05
CA LEU A 14 -4.87 -5.55 -0.26
C LEU A 14 -5.09 -6.75 0.68
N ARG A 15 -4.04 -7.47 1.06
CA ARG A 15 -4.09 -8.56 2.07
C ARG A 15 -4.55 -8.09 3.46
N HIS A 16 -4.50 -6.79 3.70
CA HIS A 16 -4.91 -6.12 4.92
C HIS A 16 -6.21 -5.31 4.73
N TRP A 17 -7.00 -5.59 3.70
CA TRP A 17 -8.32 -4.98 3.53
C TRP A 17 -9.28 -5.36 4.69
N GLY A 18 -10.32 -4.54 4.89
CA GLY A 18 -11.36 -4.80 5.90
C GLY A 18 -10.96 -4.39 7.33
N GLY A 19 -10.33 -3.23 7.49
CA GLY A 19 -10.00 -2.66 8.80
C GLY A 19 -8.68 -3.13 9.41
N LYS A 20 -7.91 -3.95 8.68
CA LYS A 20 -6.55 -4.32 9.09
C LYS A 20 -5.57 -3.23 8.67
N HIS A 21 -4.51 -3.08 9.45
CA HIS A 21 -3.40 -2.17 9.19
C HIS A 21 -2.08 -2.92 9.38
N THR A 22 -1.00 -2.34 8.89
CA THR A 22 0.36 -2.84 9.12
C THR A 22 1.30 -1.68 9.37
N SER A 23 2.44 -1.92 10.01
CA SER A 23 3.49 -0.90 10.13
C SER A 23 4.10 -0.62 8.76
N LEU A 24 4.40 0.66 8.48
CA LEU A 24 5.18 1.07 7.30
C LEU A 24 6.51 0.30 7.20
N ASP A 25 7.10 -0.07 8.33
CA ASP A 25 8.37 -0.80 8.37
C ASP A 25 8.24 -2.28 7.99
N ASN A 26 7.04 -2.86 8.08
CA ASN A 26 6.78 -4.23 7.64
C ASN A 26 6.64 -4.32 6.13
N LEU A 27 6.18 -3.26 5.48
CA LEU A 27 5.91 -3.27 4.04
C LEU A 27 7.13 -3.60 3.17
N PRO A 28 8.34 -3.03 3.38
CA PRO A 28 9.51 -3.36 2.57
C PRO A 28 10.28 -4.60 3.04
N LYS A 29 9.83 -5.35 4.06
CA LYS A 29 10.53 -6.56 4.52
C LYS A 29 10.75 -7.54 3.37
N GLY A 30 11.99 -8.03 3.25
CA GLY A 30 12.45 -8.90 2.16
C GLY A 30 13.05 -8.18 0.96
N GLN A 31 12.99 -6.84 0.91
CA GLN A 31 13.55 -6.05 -0.19
C GLN A 31 14.97 -5.54 0.11
N PRO A 32 15.81 -5.31 -0.92
CA PRO A 32 17.09 -4.62 -0.78
C PRO A 32 16.95 -3.23 -0.13
N LYS A 33 17.97 -2.76 0.58
CA LYS A 33 17.91 -1.48 1.36
C LYS A 33 17.51 -0.26 0.51
N ASN A 34 18.04 -0.16 -0.71
CA ASN A 34 17.73 0.92 -1.65
C ASN A 34 16.24 0.88 -2.07
N VAL A 35 15.72 -0.31 -2.38
CA VAL A 35 14.30 -0.52 -2.73
C VAL A 35 13.40 -0.25 -1.53
N ALA A 36 13.79 -0.70 -0.34
CA ALA A 36 13.06 -0.47 0.90
C ALA A 36 12.87 1.02 1.20
N LYS A 37 13.90 1.85 0.96
CA LYS A 37 13.80 3.30 1.09
C LYS A 37 12.79 3.88 0.10
N GLN A 38 12.87 3.48 -1.16
CA GLN A 38 11.96 3.95 -2.21
C GLN A 38 10.49 3.56 -1.93
N ILE A 39 10.24 2.36 -1.40
CA ILE A 39 8.90 1.92 -0.98
C ILE A 39 8.34 2.84 0.10
N LYS A 40 9.15 3.18 1.12
CA LYS A 40 8.71 4.07 2.19
C LYS A 40 8.41 5.49 1.70
N GLU A 41 9.21 6.00 0.77
CA GLU A 41 8.98 7.30 0.14
C GLU A 41 7.70 7.30 -0.69
N ALA A 42 7.48 6.29 -1.52
CA ALA A 42 6.26 6.15 -2.31
C ALA A 42 5.00 5.98 -1.43
N CYS A 43 5.09 5.27 -0.30
CA CYS A 43 4.00 5.23 0.67
C CYS A 43 3.64 6.60 1.21
N LYS A 44 4.63 7.46 1.51
CA LYS A 44 4.37 8.82 1.99
C LYS A 44 3.67 9.66 0.91
N GLU A 45 4.02 9.49 -0.36
CA GLU A 45 3.31 10.12 -1.48
C GLU A 45 1.86 9.62 -1.56
N MET A 46 1.64 8.31 -1.53
CA MET A 46 0.29 7.74 -1.58
C MET A 46 -0.58 8.08 -0.36
N ILE A 47 0.04 8.39 0.79
CA ILE A 47 -0.65 8.97 1.96
C ILE A 47 -1.12 10.39 1.65
N LYS A 48 -0.26 11.23 1.06
CA LYS A 48 -0.63 12.59 0.64
C LYS A 48 -1.73 12.59 -0.41
N ASP A 49 -1.65 11.65 -1.36
CA ASP A 49 -2.65 11.50 -2.41
C ASP A 49 -3.96 10.94 -1.86
N GLY A 50 -3.94 10.31 -0.69
CA GLY A 50 -5.11 9.75 -0.01
C GLY A 50 -5.47 8.32 -0.42
N LEU A 51 -4.60 7.60 -1.14
CA LEU A 51 -4.76 6.17 -1.45
C LEU A 51 -4.49 5.29 -0.22
N ILE A 52 -3.57 5.73 0.64
CA ILE A 52 -3.20 5.07 1.89
C ILE A 52 -3.61 5.99 3.05
N LEU A 53 -4.21 5.40 4.08
CA LEU A 53 -4.45 6.06 5.35
C LEU A 53 -3.28 5.77 6.28
N SER A 54 -2.90 6.75 7.09
CA SER A 54 -1.83 6.60 8.08
C SER A 54 -2.34 6.95 9.48
N LYS A 55 -1.90 6.17 10.48
CA LYS A 55 -2.17 6.42 11.89
C LYS A 55 -0.84 6.41 12.65
N PRO A 56 -0.37 7.58 13.13
CA PRO A 56 0.77 7.62 14.04
C PRO A 56 0.45 6.88 15.34
N THR A 57 1.37 6.05 15.79
CA THR A 57 1.32 5.36 17.09
C THR A 57 2.64 5.56 17.83
N HIS A 58 2.69 5.25 19.12
CA HIS A 58 3.93 5.36 19.91
C HIS A 58 5.05 4.45 19.39
N TYR A 59 4.70 3.34 18.72
CA TYR A 59 5.64 2.34 18.20
C TYR A 59 5.89 2.47 16.69
N GLY A 60 5.35 3.48 16.02
CA GLY A 60 5.63 3.74 14.60
C GLY A 60 4.43 4.25 13.82
N LEU A 61 4.54 4.19 12.48
CA LEU A 61 3.47 4.60 11.59
C LEU A 61 2.71 3.38 11.08
N GLU A 62 1.44 3.27 11.45
CA GLU A 62 0.53 2.27 10.87
C GLU A 62 -0.09 2.80 9.59
N ILE A 63 -0.22 1.92 8.60
CA ILE A 63 -0.78 2.20 7.29
C ILE A 63 -1.86 1.18 6.92
N SER A 64 -2.88 1.64 6.21
CA SER A 64 -3.94 0.83 5.63
C SER A 64 -4.41 1.45 4.31
N LEU A 65 -5.07 0.66 3.46
CA LEU A 65 -5.67 1.20 2.24
C LEU A 65 -6.89 2.06 2.59
N ASN A 66 -7.11 3.13 1.83
CA ASN A 66 -8.28 3.98 1.99
C ASN A 66 -9.54 3.28 1.42
N PRO A 67 -10.52 2.88 2.26
CA PRO A 67 -11.71 2.18 1.78
C PRO A 67 -12.55 3.02 0.83
N ARG A 68 -12.51 4.35 0.98
CA ARG A 68 -13.25 5.30 0.11
C ARG A 68 -12.69 5.35 -1.32
N ARG A 69 -11.48 4.84 -1.53
CA ARG A 69 -10.81 4.78 -2.85
C ARG A 69 -10.65 3.35 -3.36
N LYS A 70 -11.48 2.40 -2.87
CA LYS A 70 -11.44 0.98 -3.27
C LYS A 70 -11.39 0.81 -4.79
N LYS A 71 -12.31 1.44 -5.51
CA LYS A 71 -12.42 1.32 -6.98
C LYS A 71 -11.10 1.68 -7.67
N GLU A 72 -10.55 2.85 -7.36
CA GLU A 72 -9.30 3.34 -7.95
C GLU A 72 -8.10 2.47 -7.58
N ILE A 73 -8.01 2.03 -6.32
CA ILE A 73 -6.93 1.12 -5.88
C ILE A 73 -6.98 -0.18 -6.65
N ILE A 74 -8.18 -0.77 -6.82
CA ILE A 74 -8.37 -1.99 -7.60
C ILE A 74 -7.98 -1.74 -9.06
N GLU A 75 -8.44 -0.64 -9.67
CA GLU A 75 -8.08 -0.29 -11.05
C GLU A 75 -6.55 -0.19 -11.25
N ILE A 76 -5.82 0.45 -10.33
CA ILE A 76 -4.36 0.53 -10.39
C ILE A 76 -3.72 -0.85 -10.30
N VAL A 77 -4.18 -1.70 -9.37
CA VAL A 77 -3.61 -3.03 -9.15
C VAL A 77 -3.91 -3.96 -10.34
N SER A 78 -5.13 -3.95 -10.86
CA SER A 78 -5.58 -4.80 -11.97
C SER A 78 -4.85 -4.52 -13.30
N LYS A 79 -4.17 -3.37 -13.44
CA LYS A 79 -3.29 -3.11 -14.59
C LYS A 79 -2.06 -4.03 -14.64
N TYR A 80 -1.62 -4.53 -13.48
CA TYR A 80 -0.34 -5.26 -13.33
C TYR A 80 -0.49 -6.64 -12.71
N TYR A 81 -1.55 -6.88 -11.94
CA TYR A 81 -1.79 -8.13 -11.24
C TYR A 81 -3.19 -8.66 -11.55
N ASP A 82 -3.29 -9.95 -11.84
CA ASP A 82 -4.57 -10.61 -11.98
C ASP A 82 -5.20 -10.80 -10.59
N ILE A 83 -6.20 -9.98 -10.26
CA ILE A 83 -6.94 -10.02 -9.01
C ILE A 83 -8.41 -10.33 -9.27
N PRO A 84 -8.98 -11.39 -8.65
CA PRO A 84 -10.42 -11.64 -8.71
C PRO A 84 -11.18 -10.48 -8.07
N PHE A 85 -12.19 -9.95 -8.78
CA PHE A 85 -12.99 -8.81 -8.36
C PHE A 85 -13.83 -9.08 -7.09
N ASP A 86 -14.02 -10.35 -6.77
CA ASP A 86 -14.90 -10.91 -5.75
C ASP A 86 -14.20 -11.19 -4.40
N ILE A 87 -12.91 -10.90 -4.24
CA ILE A 87 -12.14 -11.19 -3.01
C ILE A 87 -12.36 -10.18 -1.85
N PHE A 88 -13.13 -9.10 -2.04
CA PHE A 88 -13.23 -8.00 -1.04
C PHE A 88 -14.62 -7.43 -0.79
#